data_AF-A0A7C8LJJ8-F1
#
_entry.id   AF-A0A7C8LJJ8-F1
#
_cell.length_a   1.000
_cell.length_b   1.000
_cell.length_c   1.000
_cell.angle_alpha   90.00
_cell.angle_beta   90.00
_cell.angle_gamma   90.00
#
_symmetry.space_group_name_H-M   'P 1'
#
loop_
_entity.id
_entity.type
_entity.pdbx_description
1 polymer ?
#
loop_
_entity_poly.entity_id
_entity_poly.type
_entity_poly.pdbx_seq_one_letter_code
_entity_poly.pdbx_strand_id
1 'polypeptide(L)'
;MGAVTHVRTIECRSDVASVWRLLVDTERLNRAVGLGRLALEENDDATAARYLVKTRSGVLPFEYEERPFEWVEFKRFSVERIVRSGPVKLMRNEFRLEPTEERGTRV
;
A
#
# COMPACT_ATOMS: atom_id res chain seq x y z
N MET A 1 -4.24 -17.07 15.38
CA MET A 1 -4.31 -15.58 15.38
C MET A 1 -5.31 -15.17 14.32
N GLY A 2 -6.26 -14.31 14.66
CA GLY A 2 -7.27 -13.80 13.72
C GLY A 2 -6.74 -12.66 12.86
N ALA A 3 -7.42 -12.37 11.75
CA ALA A 3 -7.15 -11.17 10.97
C ALA A 3 -7.60 -9.92 11.74
N VAL A 4 -6.81 -8.85 11.68
CA VAL A 4 -7.19 -7.52 12.16
C VAL A 4 -7.48 -6.66 10.95
N THR A 5 -8.69 -6.09 10.89
CA THR A 5 -9.11 -5.19 9.82
C THR A 5 -9.38 -3.81 10.41
N HIS A 6 -8.80 -2.78 9.82
CA HIS A 6 -9.08 -1.39 10.14
C HIS A 6 -9.59 -0.69 8.88
N VAL A 7 -10.71 0.02 9.00
CA VAL A 7 -11.27 0.83 7.91
C VAL A 7 -11.44 2.25 8.42
N ARG A 8 -11.01 3.22 7.62
CA ARG A 8 -11.18 4.64 7.88
C ARG A 8 -11.63 5.32 6.59
N THR A 9 -12.48 6.32 6.74
CA THR A 9 -12.90 7.20 5.64
C THR A 9 -12.37 8.60 5.86
N ILE A 10 -11.88 9.23 4.79
CA ILE A 10 -11.35 10.59 4.79
C ILE A 10 -12.02 11.38 3.65
N GLU A 11 -12.58 12.54 3.99
CA GLU A 11 -13.10 13.49 3.02
C GLU A 11 -12.00 14.46 2.59
N CYS A 12 -11.59 14.38 1.33
CA CYS A 12 -10.60 15.26 0.72
C CYS A 12 -11.32 16.38 -0.04
N ARG A 13 -10.84 17.63 0.10
CA ARG A 13 -11.30 18.75 -0.75
C ARG A 13 -10.72 18.72 -2.17
N SER A 14 -9.74 17.86 -2.42
CA SER A 14 -9.10 17.71 -3.72
C SER A 14 -9.91 16.78 -4.62
N ASP A 15 -9.82 17.02 -5.93
CA ASP A 15 -10.44 16.15 -6.94
C ASP A 15 -9.80 14.76 -7.01
N VAL A 16 -10.52 13.81 -7.58
CA VAL A 16 -10.12 12.39 -7.60
C VAL A 16 -8.79 12.16 -8.31
N ALA A 17 -8.48 12.94 -9.35
CA ALA A 17 -7.23 12.79 -10.08
C ALA A 17 -6.04 13.29 -9.25
N SER A 18 -6.21 14.38 -8.53
CA SER A 18 -5.22 14.89 -7.59
C SER A 18 -4.95 13.90 -6.45
N VAL A 19 -6.01 13.33 -5.85
CA VAL A 19 -5.88 12.32 -4.79
C VAL A 19 -5.22 11.05 -5.31
N TRP A 20 -5.65 10.56 -6.48
CA TRP A 20 -5.11 9.38 -7.12
C TRP A 20 -3.60 9.47 -7.33
N ARG A 21 -3.09 10.58 -7.89
CA ARG A 21 -1.66 10.79 -8.12
C ARG A 21 -0.83 10.65 -6.84
N LEU A 22 -1.36 11.11 -5.71
CA LEU A 22 -0.67 11.02 -4.42
C LEU A 22 -0.72 9.61 -3.82
N LEU A 23 -1.79 8.85 -4.08
CA LEU A 23 -1.96 7.49 -3.58
C LEU A 23 -1.10 6.47 -4.36
N VAL A 24 -1.01 6.60 -5.69
CA VAL A 24 -0.26 5.64 -6.52
C VAL A 24 1.25 5.90 -6.55
N ASP A 25 1.70 7.07 -6.10
CA ASP A 25 3.11 7.32 -5.78
C ASP A 25 3.48 6.63 -4.46
N THR A 26 3.67 5.32 -4.55
CA THR A 26 3.91 4.44 -3.39
C THR A 26 5.20 4.79 -2.65
N GLU A 27 6.24 5.28 -3.33
CA GLU A 27 7.48 5.68 -2.69
C GLU A 27 7.25 6.92 -1.79
N ARG A 28 6.57 7.94 -2.33
CA ARG A 28 6.19 9.11 -1.54
C ARG A 28 5.27 8.74 -0.38
N LEU A 29 4.27 7.90 -0.62
CA LEU A 29 3.33 7.47 0.41
C LEU A 29 4.04 6.71 1.53
N ASN A 30 4.94 5.78 1.19
CA ASN A 30 5.75 5.03 2.14
C ASN A 30 6.55 5.96 3.06
N ARG A 31 7.22 6.98 2.50
CA ARG A 31 7.93 7.98 3.33
C ARG A 31 6.98 8.76 4.23
N ALA A 32 5.82 9.17 3.71
CA ALA A 32 4.83 9.96 4.46
C ALA A 32 4.25 9.21 5.67
N VAL A 33 4.12 7.88 5.56
CA VAL A 33 3.66 7.02 6.68
C VAL A 33 4.81 6.52 7.57
N GLY A 34 6.03 7.00 7.35
CA GLY A 34 7.20 6.67 8.18
C GLY A 34 7.83 5.31 7.89
N LEU A 35 7.56 4.73 6.71
CA LEU A 35 8.26 3.53 6.26
C LEU A 35 9.70 3.88 5.88
N GLY A 36 10.64 3.06 6.34
CA GLY A 36 12.05 3.20 6.02
C GLY A 36 12.34 2.95 4.53
N ARG A 37 13.58 3.24 4.13
CA ARG A 37 14.08 2.96 2.79
C ARG A 37 13.85 1.48 2.43
N LEU A 38 13.30 1.25 1.24
CA LEU A 38 13.14 -0.10 0.69
C LEU A 38 14.48 -0.59 0.13
N ALA A 39 14.93 -1.75 0.59
CA ALA A 39 15.98 -2.52 -0.06
C ALA A 39 15.32 -3.65 -0.85
N LEU A 40 15.58 -3.70 -2.15
CA LEU A 40 15.02 -4.68 -3.07
C LEU A 40 16.06 -5.75 -3.38
N GLU A 41 15.66 -7.01 -3.26
CA GLU A 41 16.42 -8.18 -3.70
C GLU A 41 15.59 -8.93 -4.74
N GLU A 42 16.23 -9.41 -5.80
CA GLU A 42 15.53 -10.22 -6.83
C GLU A 42 14.97 -11.49 -6.18
N ASN A 43 13.76 -11.86 -6.61
CA ASN A 43 13.07 -13.05 -6.13
C ASN A 43 12.93 -14.06 -7.26
N ASP A 44 13.72 -15.14 -7.19
CA ASP A 44 13.74 -16.22 -8.19
C ASP A 44 12.78 -17.38 -7.84
N ASP A 45 11.99 -17.22 -6.78
CA ASP A 45 10.98 -18.17 -6.35
C ASP A 45 9.89 -18.37 -7.42
N ALA A 46 9.18 -19.50 -7.38
CA ALA A 46 8.04 -19.77 -8.27
C ALA A 46 6.78 -18.91 -8.01
N THR A 47 6.91 -17.82 -7.23
CA THR A 47 5.80 -16.91 -6.89
C THR A 47 5.60 -15.86 -7.98
N ALA A 48 4.50 -15.10 -7.90
CA ALA A 48 4.28 -13.95 -8.79
C ALA A 48 5.10 -12.70 -8.40
N ALA A 49 5.81 -12.73 -7.27
CA ALA A 49 6.56 -11.59 -6.76
C ALA A 49 7.96 -11.55 -7.40
N ARG A 50 8.33 -10.41 -7.97
CA ARG A 50 9.63 -10.22 -8.63
C ARG A 50 10.75 -9.82 -7.66
N TYR A 51 10.37 -9.27 -6.49
CA TYR A 51 11.31 -8.79 -5.49
C TYR A 51 10.89 -9.20 -4.09
N LEU A 52 11.89 -9.49 -3.27
CA LEU A 52 11.80 -9.44 -1.82
C LEU A 52 12.18 -8.03 -1.36
N VAL A 53 11.38 -7.47 -0.47
CA VAL A 53 11.57 -6.11 0.04
C VAL A 53 11.89 -6.15 1.51
N LYS A 54 13.05 -5.60 1.86
CA LYS A 54 13.47 -5.38 3.24
C LYS A 54 13.27 -3.91 3.60
N THR A 55 12.58 -3.65 4.70
CA THR A 55 12.36 -2.30 5.22
C THR A 55 12.14 -2.31 6.74
N ARG A 56 11.87 -1.15 7.34
CA ARG A 56 11.50 -0.99 8.75
C ARG A 56 10.29 -0.08 8.86
N SER A 57 9.37 -0.39 9.77
CA SER A 57 8.36 0.55 10.26
C SER A 57 8.73 0.91 11.69
N GLY A 58 9.20 2.15 11.89
CA GLY A 58 9.89 2.52 13.13
C GLY A 58 11.09 1.60 13.41
N VAL A 59 11.10 0.95 14.57
CA VAL A 59 12.18 0.02 14.96
C VAL A 59 12.00 -1.40 14.42
N LEU A 60 10.79 -1.76 13.97
CA LEU A 60 10.42 -3.11 13.57
C LEU A 60 10.86 -3.40 12.13
N PRO A 61 11.73 -4.42 11.89
CA PRO A 61 12.09 -4.84 10.54
C PRO A 61 10.99 -5.67 9.89
N PHE A 62 10.89 -5.58 8.57
CA PHE A 62 9.96 -6.33 7.73
C PHE A 62 10.69 -6.84 6.49
N GLU A 63 10.39 -8.07 6.12
CA GLU A 63 10.73 -8.66 4.83
C GLU A 63 9.47 -9.25 4.20
N TYR A 64 9.16 -8.86 2.97
CA TYR A 64 7.95 -9.31 2.28
C TYR A 64 8.13 -9.44 0.77
N GLU A 65 7.32 -10.29 0.16
CA GLU A 65 7.14 -10.38 -1.28
C GLU A 65 6.39 -9.16 -1.82
N GLU A 66 6.96 -8.40 -2.77
CA GLU A 66 6.22 -7.36 -3.49
C GLU A 66 5.46 -7.99 -4.66
N ARG A 67 4.18 -8.29 -4.41
CA ARG A 67 3.27 -8.79 -5.44
C ARG A 67 2.79 -7.65 -6.35
N PRO A 68 2.32 -7.94 -7.58
CA PRO A 68 1.77 -6.91 -8.46
C PRO A 68 0.67 -6.09 -7.76
N PHE A 69 0.74 -4.76 -7.93
CA PHE A 69 -0.33 -3.88 -7.46
C PHE A 69 -1.58 -4.08 -8.31
N GLU A 70 -2.73 -4.11 -7.65
CA GLU A 70 -4.02 -4.16 -8.33
C GLU A 70 -4.70 -2.79 -8.30
N TRP A 71 -5.17 -2.33 -9.46
CA TRP A 71 -5.76 -1.01 -9.53
C TRP A 71 -6.84 -0.89 -10.61
N VAL A 72 -7.76 0.04 -10.36
CA VAL A 72 -8.72 0.57 -11.33
C VAL A 72 -8.60 2.09 -11.22
N GLU A 73 -8.23 2.74 -12.31
CA GLU A 73 -7.91 4.17 -12.32
C GLU A 73 -9.04 4.99 -11.68
N PHE A 74 -8.66 5.90 -10.77
CA PHE A 74 -9.56 6.78 -10.03
C PHE A 74 -10.62 6.08 -9.16
N LYS A 75 -10.51 4.76 -8.92
CA LYS A 75 -11.52 3.99 -8.17
C LYS A 75 -10.93 3.13 -7.07
N ARG A 76 -9.86 2.39 -7.35
CA ARG A 76 -9.29 1.43 -6.40
C ARG A 76 -7.80 1.26 -6.60
N PHE A 77 -7.06 1.21 -5.50
CA PHE A 77 -5.66 0.78 -5.49
C PHE A 77 -5.45 -0.19 -4.32
N SER A 78 -4.83 -1.35 -4.58
CA SER A 78 -4.61 -2.37 -3.58
C SER A 78 -3.24 -3.02 -3.72
N VAL A 79 -2.64 -3.33 -2.58
CA VAL A 79 -1.38 -4.07 -2.47
C VAL A 79 -1.54 -5.18 -1.45
N GLU A 80 -1.09 -6.38 -1.83
CA GLU A 80 -0.94 -7.52 -0.95
C GLU A 80 0.53 -7.85 -0.76
N ARG A 81 0.94 -8.06 0.48
CA ARG A 81 2.30 -8.43 0.87
C ARG A 81 2.28 -9.71 1.67
N ILE A 82 2.93 -10.74 1.15
CA ILE A 82 3.21 -11.97 1.89
C ILE A 82 4.50 -11.75 2.67
N VAL A 83 4.41 -11.75 3.99
CA VAL A 83 5.52 -11.39 4.86
C VAL A 83 6.33 -12.64 5.17
N ARG A 84 7.61 -12.61 4.79
CA ARG A 84 8.59 -13.67 5.07
C ARG A 84 9.16 -13.54 6.48
N SER A 85 9.39 -12.31 6.94
CA SER A 85 9.87 -12.01 8.29
C SER A 85 9.19 -10.76 8.84
N GLY A 86 8.53 -10.89 10.00
CA GLY A 86 7.81 -9.80 10.66
C GLY A 86 6.71 -10.28 11.61
N PRO A 87 5.97 -9.34 12.24
CA PRO A 87 4.94 -9.64 13.24
C PRO A 87 3.61 -10.18 12.65
N VAL A 88 3.43 -10.09 11.33
CA VAL A 88 2.24 -10.56 10.61
C VAL A 88 2.68 -11.46 9.46
N LYS A 89 1.78 -12.35 9.00
CA LYS A 89 2.05 -13.25 7.86
C LYS A 89 1.63 -12.65 6.51
N LEU A 90 0.61 -11.78 6.53
CA LEU A 90 0.04 -11.16 5.34
C LEU A 90 -0.46 -9.77 5.72
N MET A 91 -0.24 -8.82 4.80
CA MET A 91 -0.79 -7.47 4.91
C MET A 91 -1.45 -7.11 3.59
N ARG A 92 -2.69 -6.62 3.65
CA ARG A 92 -3.40 -6.05 2.49
C ARG A 92 -3.78 -4.61 2.81
N ASN A 93 -3.38 -3.69 1.95
CA ASN A 93 -3.82 -2.30 2.01
C ASN A 93 -4.66 -2.01 0.77
N GLU A 94 -5.85 -1.47 0.96
CA GLU A 94 -6.75 -1.08 -0.12
C GLU A 94 -7.23 0.35 0.11
N PHE A 95 -7.23 1.14 -0.95
CA PHE A 95 -7.82 2.47 -1.02
C PHE A 95 -8.94 2.44 -2.06
N ARG A 96 -10.09 3.02 -1.72
CA ARG A 96 -11.20 3.26 -2.67
C ARG A 96 -11.39 4.74 -2.81
N LEU A 97 -11.77 5.20 -3.98
CA LEU A 97 -11.98 6.62 -4.24
C LEU A 97 -13.38 6.82 -4.80
N GLU A 98 -14.12 7.74 -4.20
CA GLU A 98 -15.45 8.16 -4.64
C GLU A 98 -15.45 9.69 -4.81
N PRO A 99 -15.68 10.23 -6.01
CA PRO A 99 -15.86 11.67 -6.20
C PRO A 99 -17.06 12.18 -5.40
N THR A 100 -16.95 13.36 -4.81
CA THR A 100 -18.05 14.02 -4.09
C THR A 100 -18.69 15.13 -4.94
N GLU A 101 -19.89 15.58 -4.55
CA GLU A 101 -20.63 16.63 -5.28
C GLU A 101 -19.86 17.96 -5.33
N GLU A 102 -19.04 18.25 -4.31
CA GLU A 102 -18.27 19.49 -4.18
C GLU A 102 -16.91 19.46 -4.90
N ARG A 103 -16.73 18.56 -5.89
CA ARG A 103 -15.43 18.27 -6.54
C ARG A 103 -14.35 17.76 -5.58
N GLY A 104 -14.76 17.22 -4.42
CA GLY A 104 -13.87 16.53 -3.50
C GLY A 104 -13.77 15.04 -3.81
N THR A 105 -13.11 14.31 -2.92
CA THR A 105 -12.95 12.86 -3.01
C THR A 105 -13.07 12.24 -1.62
N ARG A 106 -13.95 11.26 -1.48
CA ARG A 106 -13.97 10.36 -0.33
C ARG A 106 -12.99 9.22 -0.57
N VAL A 107 -12.10 8.98 0.38
CA VAL A 107 -11.14 7.87 0.40
C VAL A 107 -11.44 6.93 1.55
#